data_AF-A0A927KMW7-F1
#
_entry.id   AF-A0A927KMW7-F1
#
_cell.length_a   1.000
_cell.length_b   1.000
_cell.length_c   1.000
_cell.angle_alpha   90.00
_cell.angle_beta   90.00
_cell.angle_gamma   90.00
#
_symmetry.space_group_name_H-M   'P 1'
#
loop_
_entity.id
_entity.type
_entity.pdbx_description
1 polymer ?
#
loop_
_entity_poly.entity_id
_entity_poly.type
_entity_poly.pdbx_seq_one_letter_code
_entity_poly.pdbx_strand_id
1 'polypeptide(L)'
;MVDVDSEQQHWRDAWRTLPRASAIRSFKRYWPVLQAGYDVYLQHPHAPATDILERFLVREAVVASPLTGRDAEMVFRQIWQRITG
;
A
#
# COMPACT_ATOMS: atom_id res chain seq x y z
N MET A 1 -16.63 5.56 0.91
CA MET A 1 -15.56 6.47 0.44
C MET A 1 -14.39 6.26 1.36
N VAL A 2 -13.22 5.92 0.83
CA VAL A 2 -12.03 5.68 1.67
C VAL A 2 -11.53 7.01 2.21
N ASP A 3 -11.43 7.14 3.53
CA ASP A 3 -10.89 8.32 4.19
C ASP A 3 -9.38 8.15 4.38
N VAL A 4 -8.59 8.82 3.54
CA VAL A 4 -7.13 8.63 3.49
C VAL A 4 -6.44 9.07 4.79
N ASP A 5 -7.00 10.04 5.52
CA ASP A 5 -6.46 10.50 6.80
C ASP A 5 -6.62 9.43 7.89
N SER A 6 -7.82 8.84 7.99
CA SER A 6 -8.09 7.71 8.90
C SER A 6 -7.22 6.49 8.57
N GLU A 7 -7.01 6.20 7.28
CA GLU A 7 -6.11 5.13 6.85
C GLU A 7 -4.66 5.44 7.22
N GLN A 8 -4.22 6.69 7.04
CA GLN A 8 -2.89 7.11 7.45
C GLN A 8 -2.66 6.93 8.94
N GLN A 9 -3.62 7.31 9.78
CA GLN A 9 -3.55 7.11 11.24
C GLN A 9 -3.46 5.61 11.58
N HIS A 10 -4.33 4.78 11.00
CA HIS A 10 -4.29 3.33 11.22
C HIS A 10 -2.92 2.74 10.87
N TRP A 11 -2.39 3.06 9.69
CA TRP A 11 -1.11 2.55 9.27
C TRP A 11 0.06 3.13 10.06
N ARG A 12 -0.08 4.34 10.60
CA ARG A 12 0.95 4.91 11.47
C ARG A 12 1.18 4.08 12.74
N ASP A 13 0.16 3.42 13.26
CA ASP A 13 0.28 2.48 14.38
C ASP A 13 0.70 1.08 13.91
N ALA A 14 0.18 0.61 12.76
CA ALA A 14 0.38 -0.76 12.29
C ALA A 14 1.61 -0.98 11.38
N TRP A 15 2.23 0.05 10.78
CA TRP A 15 3.22 -0.12 9.71
C TRP A 15 4.45 -0.94 10.09
N ARG A 16 4.77 -1.04 11.38
CA ARG A 16 5.90 -1.85 11.86
C ARG A 16 5.70 -3.35 11.65
N THR A 17 4.46 -3.80 11.43
CA THR A 17 4.13 -5.20 11.12
C THR A 17 4.22 -5.49 9.61
N LEU A 18 4.41 -4.47 8.78
CA LEU A 18 4.48 -4.61 7.34
C LEU A 18 5.86 -5.14 6.88
N PRO A 19 5.90 -5.81 5.70
CA PRO A 19 7.15 -6.26 5.09
C PRO A 19 8.19 -5.14 4.99
N ARG A 20 9.45 -5.46 5.30
CA ARG A 20 10.58 -4.52 5.19
C ARG A 20 10.42 -3.20 5.97
N ALA A 21 9.51 -3.10 6.95
CA ALA A 21 9.36 -1.90 7.77
C ALA A 21 10.69 -1.46 8.42
N SER A 22 11.47 -2.42 8.93
CA SER A 22 12.81 -2.17 9.50
C SER A 22 13.83 -1.64 8.48
N ALA A 23 13.70 -1.99 7.19
CA ALA A 23 14.60 -1.51 6.14
C ALA A 23 14.27 -0.07 5.71
N ILE A 24 12.99 0.28 5.70
CA ILE A 24 12.50 1.63 5.34
C ILE A 24 12.69 2.63 6.50
N ARG A 25 12.77 2.13 7.75
CA ARG A 25 13.15 2.86 8.98
C ARG A 25 12.22 4.00 9.43
N SER A 26 11.19 4.35 8.66
CA SER A 26 10.25 5.42 9.03
C SER A 26 8.93 5.28 8.29
N PHE A 27 7.83 5.50 9.02
CA PHE A 27 6.49 5.58 8.42
C PHE A 27 6.40 6.64 7.32
N LYS A 28 7.08 7.78 7.46
CA LYS A 28 7.07 8.84 6.42
C LYS A 28 7.62 8.34 5.08
N ARG A 29 8.57 7.40 5.11
CA ARG A 29 9.13 6.77 3.90
C ARG A 29 8.29 5.58 3.41
N TYR A 30 7.54 4.95 4.31
CA TYR A 30 6.66 3.81 4.00
C TYR A 30 5.32 4.28 3.42
N TRP A 31 4.79 5.38 3.94
CA TRP A 31 3.48 5.92 3.58
C TRP A 31 3.26 6.08 2.07
N PRO A 32 4.22 6.58 1.27
CA PRO A 32 4.05 6.66 -0.19
C PRO A 32 3.72 5.32 -0.85
N VAL A 33 4.23 4.20 -0.33
CA VAL A 33 3.87 2.86 -0.81
C VAL A 33 2.41 2.56 -0.50
N LEU A 34 1.97 2.80 0.74
CA LEU A 34 0.58 2.53 1.14
C LEU A 34 -0.40 3.43 0.38
N GLN A 35 -0.08 4.72 0.29
CA GLN A 35 -0.87 5.71 -0.43
C GLN A 35 -1.03 5.32 -1.90
N ALA A 36 0.02 4.80 -2.54
CA ALA A 36 -0.06 4.32 -3.92
C ALA A 36 -1.12 3.21 -4.11
N GLY A 37 -1.34 2.35 -3.12
CA GLY A 37 -2.40 1.34 -3.15
C GLY A 37 -3.80 1.97 -3.12
N TYR A 38 -4.02 2.94 -2.24
CA TYR A 38 -5.28 3.68 -2.16
C TYR A 38 -5.52 4.53 -3.41
N ASP A 39 -4.50 5.19 -3.94
CA ASP A 39 -4.58 5.99 -5.15
C ASP A 39 -5.01 5.15 -6.36
N VAL A 40 -4.46 3.94 -6.52
CA VAL A 40 -4.86 3.03 -7.62
C VAL A 40 -6.31 2.57 -7.43
N TYR A 41 -6.73 2.24 -6.20
CA TYR A 41 -8.12 1.88 -5.93
C TYR A 41 -9.09 3.03 -6.23
N LEU A 42 -8.77 4.25 -5.80
CA LEU A 42 -9.59 5.43 -6.03
C LEU A 42 -9.67 5.79 -7.53
N GLN A 43 -8.60 5.55 -8.29
CA GLN A 43 -8.58 5.73 -9.74
C GLN A 43 -9.36 4.63 -10.49
N HIS A 44 -9.47 3.44 -9.91
CA HIS A 44 -10.08 2.26 -10.55
C HIS A 44 -11.00 1.49 -9.58
N PRO A 45 -12.09 2.11 -9.07
CA PRO A 45 -12.90 1.54 -7.98
C PRO A 45 -13.64 0.25 -8.37
N HIS A 46 -13.83 -0.01 -9.67
CA HIS A 46 -14.51 -1.20 -10.20
C HIS A 46 -13.56 -2.23 -10.82
N ALA A 47 -12.25 -1.97 -10.81
CA ALA A 47 -11.28 -2.93 -11.34
C ALA A 47 -11.10 -4.11 -10.38
N PRO A 48 -10.83 -5.32 -10.89
CA PRO A 48 -10.54 -6.45 -10.03
C PRO A 48 -9.20 -6.27 -9.31
N ALA A 49 -9.03 -6.96 -8.19
CA ALA A 49 -7.84 -6.86 -7.35
C ALA A 49 -6.53 -7.13 -8.11
N THR A 50 -6.55 -8.02 -9.11
CA THR A 50 -5.39 -8.36 -9.94
C THR A 50 -4.93 -7.16 -10.79
N ASP A 51 -5.85 -6.50 -11.50
CA ASP A 51 -5.54 -5.30 -12.29
C ASP A 51 -5.00 -4.16 -11.41
N ILE A 52 -5.58 -4.00 -10.21
CA ILE A 52 -5.15 -2.98 -9.25
C ILE A 52 -3.77 -3.33 -8.70
N LEU A 53 -3.48 -4.60 -8.44
CA LEU A 53 -2.16 -5.08 -8.03
C LEU A 53 -1.10 -4.78 -9.11
N GLU A 54 -1.37 -5.12 -10.38
CA GLU A 54 -0.42 -4.86 -11.47
C GLU A 54 -0.09 -3.37 -11.59
N ARG A 55 -1.12 -2.51 -11.46
CA ARG A 55 -0.96 -1.04 -11.46
C ARG A 55 -0.21 -0.54 -10.23
N PHE A 56 -0.39 -1.18 -9.07
CA PHE A 56 0.31 -0.85 -7.84
C PHE A 56 1.80 -1.18 -7.94
N LEU A 57 2.16 -2.36 -8.47
CA LEU A 57 3.55 -2.83 -8.56
C LEU A 57 4.43 -1.94 -9.44
N VAL A 58 3.85 -1.24 -10.42
CA VAL A 58 4.57 -0.31 -11.31
C VAL A 58 4.64 1.13 -10.80
N ARG A 59 4.07 1.44 -9.62
CA ARG A 59 4.13 2.80 -9.06
C ARG A 59 5.56 3.15 -8.63
N GLU A 60 5.98 4.37 -8.96
CA GLU A 60 7.32 4.87 -8.64
C GLU A 60 7.65 4.71 -7.15
N ALA A 61 6.71 5.01 -6.25
CA ALA A 61 6.91 4.85 -4.80
C ALA A 61 7.18 3.39 -4.38
N VAL A 62 6.60 2.41 -5.08
CA VAL A 62 6.79 0.97 -4.83
C VAL A 62 8.11 0.51 -5.43
N VAL A 63 8.40 0.90 -6.67
CA VAL A 63 9.64 0.55 -7.40
C VAL A 63 10.88 1.16 -6.74
N ALA A 64 10.79 2.38 -6.22
CA ALA A 64 11.87 3.07 -5.52
C ALA A 64 12.05 2.58 -4.06
N SER A 65 11.14 1.75 -3.56
CA SER A 65 11.22 1.20 -2.21
C SER A 65 12.11 -0.05 -2.17
N PRO A 66 12.63 -0.45 -1.00
CA PRO A 66 13.37 -1.70 -0.83
C PRO A 66 12.48 -2.95 -0.81
N LEU A 67 11.20 -2.84 -1.20
CA LEU A 67 10.27 -3.97 -1.26
C LEU A 67 10.60 -4.83 -2.49
N THR A 68 10.67 -6.14 -2.30
CA THR A 68 10.62 -7.09 -3.42
C THR A 68 9.21 -7.15 -3.99
N GLY A 69 9.02 -7.69 -5.20
CA GLY A 69 7.68 -7.89 -5.78
C GLY A 69 6.75 -8.66 -4.83
N ARG A 70 7.28 -9.70 -4.17
CA ARG A 70 6.54 -10.47 -3.16
C ARG A 70 6.21 -9.66 -1.90
N ASP A 71 7.13 -8.81 -1.42
CA ASP A 71 6.85 -7.92 -0.29
C ASP A 71 5.74 -6.92 -0.65
N ALA A 72 5.80 -6.34 -1.84
CA ALA A 72 4.82 -5.40 -2.35
C ALA A 72 3.43 -6.06 -2.51
N GLU A 73 3.36 -7.28 -3.03
CA GLU A 73 2.11 -8.07 -3.09
C GLU A 73 1.51 -8.30 -1.70
N MET A 74 2.33 -8.62 -0.70
CA MET A 74 1.86 -8.80 0.68
C MET A 74 1.30 -7.50 1.27
N VAL A 75 1.97 -6.37 1.03
CA VAL A 75 1.47 -5.04 1.43
C VAL A 75 0.14 -4.75 0.75
N PHE A 76 0.05 -4.97 -0.56
CA PHE A 76 -1.17 -4.78 -1.33
C PHE A 76 -2.34 -5.59 -0.77
N ARG A 77 -2.12 -6.87 -0.44
CA ARG A 77 -3.16 -7.72 0.15
C ARG A 77 -3.72 -7.15 1.45
N GLN A 78 -2.87 -6.59 2.32
CA GLN A 78 -3.35 -5.98 3.56
C GLN A 78 -4.16 -4.71 3.30
N ILE A 79 -3.71 -3.85 2.36
CA ILE A 79 -4.48 -2.67 1.93
C ILE A 79 -5.84 -3.11 1.37
N TRP A 80 -5.84 -4.11 0.47
CA TRP A 80 -7.04 -4.60 -0.19
C TRP A 80 -8.04 -5.18 0.80
N GLN A 81 -7.58 -6.04 1.73
CA GLN A 81 -8.42 -6.59 2.79
C GLN A 81 -9.07 -5.50 3.65
N ARG A 82 -8.38 -4.38 3.88
CA ARG A 82 -8.91 -3.26 4.66
C ARG A 82 -9.91 -2.40 3.88
N ILE A 83 -9.77 -2.30 2.57
CA ILE A 83 -10.72 -1.59 1.71
C ILE A 83 -12.01 -2.40 1.55
N THR A 84 -11.91 -3.73 1.43
CA THR A 84 -13.04 -4.61 1.11
C THR A 84 -13.67 -5.32 2.31
N GLY A 85 -13.00 -5.31 3.47
CA GLY A 85 -13.45 -5.94 4.72
C GLY A 85 -14.13 -4.94 5.65
#